data_AF-A0A3D3LQW9-F1
#
_entry.id   AF-A0A3D3LQW9-F1
#
_cell.length_a   1.000
_cell.length_b   1.000
_cell.length_c   1.000
_cell.angle_alpha   90.00
_cell.angle_beta   90.00
_cell.angle_gamma   90.00
#
_symmetry.space_group_name_H-M   'P 1'
#
loop_
_entity.id
_entity.type
_entity.pdbx_description
1 polymer ?
#
loop_
_entity_poly.entity_id
_entity_poly.type
_entity_poly.pdbx_seq_one_letter_code
_entity_poly.pdbx_strand_id
1 'polypeptide(L)'
;MTGIILGSGLHKLIDELKNPQILYENSDSFHKKIVFKSKFEGKDVVFFKGRSHIYEGSEEDEIISNINICKEFKIDKLIITNAAGGVNNYFKT
;
A
#
# COMPACT_ATOMS: atom_id res chain seq x y z
N MET A 1 7.60 4.37 12.75
CA MET A 1 6.64 4.91 11.77
C MET A 1 5.83 3.77 11.16
N THR A 2 4.51 3.93 11.02
CA THR A 2 3.65 2.88 10.47
C THR A 2 3.49 3.05 8.96
N GLY A 3 3.69 1.97 8.21
CA GLY A 3 3.37 1.86 6.78
C GLY A 3 2.09 1.05 6.56
N ILE A 4 1.28 1.42 5.58
CA ILE A 4 0.07 0.69 5.16
C ILE A 4 0.13 0.43 3.66
N ILE A 5 0.21 -0.84 3.28
CA ILE A 5 0.09 -1.27 1.87
C ILE A 5 -1.37 -1.53 1.54
N LEU A 6 -1.92 -0.72 0.63
CA LEU A 6 -3.33 -0.77 0.25
C LEU A 6 -3.55 -1.82 -0.84
N GLY A 7 -4.38 -2.82 -0.52
CA GLY A 7 -4.84 -3.83 -1.44
C GLY A 7 -6.00 -3.37 -2.31
N SER A 8 -6.51 -4.31 -3.12
CA SER A 8 -7.61 -4.07 -4.04
C SER A 8 -8.84 -3.49 -3.31
N GLY A 9 -9.42 -2.44 -3.89
CA GLY A 9 -10.60 -1.75 -3.33
C GLY A 9 -10.32 -0.75 -2.20
N LEU A 10 -9.13 -0.74 -1.60
CA LEU A 10 -8.79 0.14 -0.46
C LEU A 10 -8.03 1.41 -0.85
N HIS A 11 -7.76 1.63 -2.12
CA HIS A 11 -7.06 2.84 -2.61
C HIS A 11 -7.85 4.13 -2.35
N LYS A 12 -9.18 4.06 -2.18
CA LYS A 12 -10.04 5.21 -1.86
C LYS A 12 -9.67 5.88 -0.54
N LEU A 13 -9.02 5.14 0.37
CA LEU A 13 -8.51 5.72 1.62
C LEU A 13 -7.53 6.87 1.37
N ILE A 14 -6.84 6.88 0.22
CA ILE A 14 -5.95 7.99 -0.16
C ILE A 14 -6.73 9.29 -0.39
N ASP A 15 -7.94 9.20 -0.95
CA ASP A 15 -8.77 10.36 -1.27
C ASP A 15 -9.31 11.06 -0.01
N GLU A 16 -9.34 10.34 1.12
CA GLU A 16 -9.75 10.85 2.43
C GLU A 16 -8.59 11.53 3.19
N LEU A 17 -7.34 11.39 2.72
CA LEU A 17 -6.19 11.99 3.38
C LEU A 17 -6.21 13.51 3.21
N LYS A 18 -6.00 14.22 4.32
CA LYS A 18 -5.85 15.69 4.29
C LYS A 18 -4.42 16.06 3.93
N ASN A 19 -4.24 16.71 2.78
CA ASN A 19 -2.96 17.21 2.27
C ASN A 19 -1.80 16.19 2.37
N PRO A 20 -1.94 14.98 1.79
CA PRO A 20 -0.87 14.00 1.83
C PRO A 20 0.38 14.50 1.08
N GLN A 21 1.54 14.32 1.69
CA GLN A 21 2.82 14.53 1.02
C GLN A 21 3.15 13.32 0.16
N ILE A 22 3.46 13.52 -1.11
CA ILE A 22 4.00 12.45 -1.97
C ILE A 22 5.48 12.26 -1.61
N LEU A 23 5.85 11.04 -1.22
CA LEU A 23 7.23 10.65 -0.91
C LEU A 23 7.93 9.94 -2.08
N TYR A 24 7.15 9.22 -2.90
CA TYR A 24 7.64 8.47 -4.05
C TYR A 24 6.51 8.31 -5.05
N GLU A 25 6.83 8.38 -6.34
CA GLU A 25 5.90 8.12 -7.43
C GLU A 25 6.64 7.42 -8.56
N ASN A 26 6.07 6.32 -9.04
CA ASN A 26 6.52 5.60 -10.22
C ASN A 26 5.32 5.33 -11.13
N SER A 27 5.12 6.25 -12.07
CA SER A 27 4.06 6.21 -13.06
C SER A 27 4.22 5.11 -14.11
N ASP A 28 5.42 4.57 -14.27
CA ASP A 28 5.73 3.51 -15.25
C ASP A 28 5.37 2.10 -14.72
N SER A 29 5.04 1.98 -13.43
CA SER A 29 4.58 0.73 -12.84
C SER A 29 3.13 0.39 -13.20
N PHE A 30 2.82 -0.91 -13.28
CA PHE A 30 1.53 -1.45 -13.73
C PHE A 30 0.33 -0.89 -12.94
N HIS A 31 0.52 -0.65 -11.63
CA HIS A 31 -0.52 -0.15 -10.71
C HIS A 31 -0.33 1.31 -10.29
N LYS A 32 0.51 2.09 -10.99
CA LYS A 32 0.82 3.50 -10.65
C LYS A 32 1.17 3.64 -9.17
N LYS A 33 2.32 3.08 -8.79
CA LYS A 33 2.83 3.06 -7.43
C LYS A 33 3.10 4.48 -6.95
N ILE A 34 2.37 4.88 -5.91
CA ILE A 34 2.57 6.19 -5.26
C ILE A 34 2.62 5.95 -3.76
N VAL A 35 3.60 6.57 -3.10
CA VAL A 35 3.77 6.51 -1.65
C VAL A 35 3.47 7.87 -1.07
N PHE A 36 2.53 7.91 -0.14
CA PHE A 36 2.08 9.12 0.53
C PHE A 36 2.48 9.11 2.00
N LYS A 37 2.71 10.27 2.59
CA LYS A 37 2.78 10.48 4.03
C LYS A 37 1.68 11.44 4.44
N SER A 38 0.91 11.07 5.45
CA SER A 38 -0.14 11.94 6.00
C SER A 38 -0.38 11.63 7.48
N LYS A 39 -1.06 12.56 8.17
CA LYS A 39 -1.62 12.28 9.49
C LYS A 39 -2.93 11.52 9.34
N PHE A 40 -3.01 10.35 9.96
CA PHE A 40 -4.21 9.54 10.02
C PHE A 40 -4.46 9.16 11.48
N GLU A 41 -5.65 9.46 12.00
CA GLU A 41 -5.98 9.27 13.44
C GLU A 41 -4.91 9.87 14.38
N GLY A 42 -4.41 11.06 14.03
CA GLY A 42 -3.39 11.79 14.80
C GLY A 42 -1.96 11.26 14.71
N LYS A 43 -1.71 10.18 13.95
CA LYS A 43 -0.38 9.55 13.79
C LYS A 43 0.19 9.78 12.40
N ASP A 44 1.52 9.90 12.31
CA ASP A 44 2.20 9.90 11.02
C ASP A 44 2.17 8.48 10.41
N VAL A 45 1.55 8.37 9.24
CA VAL A 45 1.38 7.11 8.52
C VAL A 45 1.86 7.28 7.09
N VAL A 46 2.57 6.26 6.59
CA VAL A 46 2.97 6.15 5.18
C VAL A 46 2.00 5.19 4.49
N PHE A 47 1.39 5.63 3.40
CA PHE A 47 0.44 4.84 2.62
C PHE A 47 1.06 4.47 1.28
N PHE A 48 1.01 3.20 0.92
CA PHE A 48 1.45 2.69 -0.37
C PHE A 48 0.22 2.41 -1.23
N LYS A 49 0.00 3.24 -2.25
CA LYS A 49 -1.02 3.04 -3.27
C LYS A 49 -0.40 2.21 -4.40
N GLY A 50 -0.98 1.04 -4.63
CA GLY A 50 -0.50 0.10 -5.64
C GLY A 50 0.47 -0.93 -5.07
N ARG A 51 0.28 -2.17 -5.51
CA ARG A 51 1.17 -3.32 -5.26
C ARG A 51 1.15 -4.19 -6.50
N SER A 52 2.30 -4.75 -6.85
CA SER A 52 2.43 -5.63 -8.00
C SER A 52 2.10 -7.07 -7.60
N HIS A 53 1.59 -7.87 -8.53
CA HIS A 53 1.22 -9.25 -8.27
C HIS A 53 1.97 -10.22 -9.19
N ILE A 54 2.34 -11.37 -8.65
CA ILE A 54 3.09 -12.40 -9.40
C ILE A 54 2.33 -12.83 -10.65
N TYR A 55 1.00 -12.94 -10.57
CA TYR A 55 0.16 -13.36 -11.69
C TYR A 55 0.08 -12.32 -12.83
N GLU A 56 0.61 -11.11 -12.65
CA GLU A 56 0.66 -10.05 -13.66
C GLU A 56 1.94 -10.12 -14.50
N GLY A 57 2.86 -11.04 -14.17
CA GLY A 57 4.16 -11.17 -14.83
C GLY A 57 5.22 -10.18 -14.30
N SER A 58 4.96 -9.56 -13.15
CA SER A 58 5.92 -8.66 -12.50
C SER A 58 7.17 -9.39 -12.03
N GLU A 59 8.33 -8.76 -12.25
CA GLU A 59 9.63 -9.20 -11.76
C GLU A 59 9.70 -9.15 -10.23
N GLU A 60 10.58 -9.97 -9.63
CA GLU A 60 10.71 -10.09 -8.16
C GLU A 60 10.95 -8.74 -7.48
N ASP A 61 11.84 -7.92 -8.04
CA ASP A 61 12.15 -6.57 -7.52
C ASP A 61 10.91 -5.66 -7.50
N GLU A 62 10.02 -5.80 -8.48
CA GLU A 62 8.78 -5.02 -8.54
C GLU A 62 7.81 -5.47 -7.43
N ILE A 63 7.69 -6.79 -7.21
CA ILE A 63 6.86 -7.39 -6.17
C ILE A 63 7.29 -6.90 -4.78
N ILE A 64 8.59 -6.89 -4.49
CA ILE A 64 9.11 -6.55 -3.16
C ILE A 64 9.41 -5.05 -2.97
N SER A 65 9.30 -4.23 -4.02
CA SER A 65 9.66 -2.81 -3.98
C SER A 65 9.03 -2.00 -2.84
N ASN A 66 7.76 -2.27 -2.47
CA ASN A 66 7.13 -1.59 -1.31
C ASN A 66 7.85 -1.90 0.01
N ILE A 67 8.39 -3.12 0.15
CA ILE A 67 9.18 -3.53 1.32
C ILE A 67 10.54 -2.82 1.31
N ASN A 68 11.17 -2.68 0.14
CA ASN A 68 12.41 -1.93 -0.01
C ASN A 68 12.25 -0.45 0.38
N ILE A 69 11.16 0.19 -0.08
CA ILE A 69 10.82 1.57 0.31
C ILE A 69 10.53 1.65 1.82
N CYS A 70 9.84 0.66 2.41
CA CYS A 70 9.65 0.61 3.86
C CYS A 70 10.98 0.60 4.62
N LYS A 71 11.94 -0.20 4.16
CA LYS A 71 13.29 -0.29 4.74
C LYS A 71 14.04 1.04 4.61
N GLU A 72 14.00 1.67 3.45
CA GLU A 72 14.63 2.98 3.20
C GLU A 72 14.04 4.07 4.11
N PHE A 73 12.72 4.09 4.28
CA PHE A 73 12.02 5.04 5.14
C PHE A 73 12.02 4.69 6.63
N LYS A 74 12.74 3.62 7.03
CA LYS A 74 12.83 3.15 8.43
C LYS A 74 11.45 2.93 9.07
N ILE A 75 10.52 2.35 8.30
CA ILE A 75 9.21 1.92 8.78
C ILE A 75 9.39 0.65 9.62
N ASP A 76 8.96 0.71 10.88
CA ASP A 76 9.10 -0.37 11.89
C ASP A 76 7.83 -1.22 12.03
N LYS A 77 6.68 -0.68 11.59
CA LYS A 77 5.38 -1.36 11.63
C LYS A 77 4.75 -1.32 10.26
N LEU A 78 4.40 -2.49 9.73
CA LEU A 78 3.78 -2.62 8.42
C LEU A 78 2.41 -3.28 8.55
N ILE A 79 1.39 -2.62 8.01
CA ILE A 79 0.04 -3.17 7.85
C ILE A 79 -0.13 -3.48 6.37
N ILE A 80 -0.50 -4.71 6.06
CA ILE A 80 -0.73 -5.16 4.68
C ILE A 80 -2.20 -5.53 4.55
N THR A 81 -2.85 -4.96 3.54
CA THR A 81 -4.27 -5.21 3.28
C THR A 81 -4.44 -5.92 1.95
N ASN A 82 -5.46 -6.78 1.84
CA ASN A 82 -5.84 -7.44 0.60
C ASN A 82 -7.36 -7.61 0.54
N ALA A 83 -7.86 -7.85 -0.68
CA ALA A 83 -9.17 -8.44 -0.88
C ALA A 83 -8.98 -9.95 -1.01
N ALA A 84 -9.85 -10.72 -0.36
CA ALA A 84 -9.82 -12.18 -0.39
C ALA A 84 -11.24 -12.73 -0.50
N GLY A 85 -11.35 -13.92 -1.11
CA GLY A 85 -12.59 -14.69 -1.10
C GLY A 85 -12.80 -15.36 0.27
N GLY A 86 -13.99 -15.21 0.84
CA GLY A 86 -14.36 -15.85 2.09
C GLY A 86 -14.73 -17.32 1.88
N VAL A 87 -13.78 -18.24 2.08
CA VAL A 87 -14.04 -19.69 2.01
C VAL A 87 -14.75 -20.20 3.27
N ASN A 88 -14.52 -19.55 4.41
CA ASN A 88 -15.18 -19.90 5.65
C ASN A 88 -16.64 -19.41 5.63
N ASN A 89 -17.59 -20.36 5.70
CA ASN A 89 -19.03 -20.10 5.66
C ASN A 89 -19.55 -19.23 6.83
N TYR A 90 -18.74 -18.98 7.86
CA TYR A 90 -19.08 -18.04 8.92
C TYR A 90 -18.80 -16.57 8.57
N PHE A 91 -18.07 -16.29 7.48
CA PHE A 91 -17.90 -14.94 6.98
C PHE A 91 -19.17 -14.43 6.33
N LYS A 92 -19.46 -13.14 6.54
CA LYS A 92 -20.59 -12.46 5.91
C LYS A 92 -20.12 -11.85 4.59
N THR A 93 -20.95 -11.99 3.57
CA THR A 93 -20.85 -11.28 2.28
C THR A 93 -21.59 -9.96 2.34
#